data_AF-A0A2N2G4P5-F1
#
_entry.id   AF-A0A2N2G4P5-F1
#
_cell.length_a   1.000
_cell.length_b   1.000
_cell.length_c   1.000
_cell.angle_alpha   90.00
_cell.angle_beta   90.00
_cell.angle_gamma   90.00
#
_symmetry.space_group_name_H-M   'P 1'
#
loop_
_entity.id
_entity.type
_entity.pdbx_description
1 polymer ?
#
loop_
_entity_poly.entity_id
_entity_poly.type
_entity_poly.pdbx_seq_one_letter_code
_entity_poly.pdbx_strand_id
1 'polypeptide(L)'
;AISYDAQFAKLRGISVELFYTLILIMAALTVVAAIKVVGLILVIALLTIPTYLAESFCNKLSSMMILSSFLAIGFTLSGLVVSYVYNISSGASIIMVAIVSLIAVKIFKK
;
A
#
# COMPACT_ATOMS: atom_id res chain seq x y z
N ALA A 1 -8.46 -13.93 -11.94
CA ALA A 1 -9.83 -14.46 -12.09
C ALA A 1 -10.72 -13.97 -10.96
N ILE A 2 -10.44 -14.28 -9.69
CA ILE A 2 -11.19 -13.74 -8.53
C ILE A 2 -11.12 -12.20 -8.42
N SER A 3 -9.96 -11.59 -8.68
CA SER A 3 -9.79 -10.12 -8.64
C SER A 3 -10.35 -9.36 -9.85
N TYR A 4 -10.83 -10.06 -10.89
CA TYR A 4 -11.38 -9.43 -12.11
C TYR A 4 -12.88 -9.69 -12.25
N ASP A 5 -13.38 -10.83 -11.80
CA ASP A 5 -14.80 -11.14 -11.89
C ASP A 5 -15.20 -12.26 -10.91
N ALA A 6 -15.76 -11.86 -9.76
CA ALA A 6 -16.29 -12.78 -8.75
C ALA A 6 -17.48 -13.61 -9.27
N GLN A 7 -18.20 -13.12 -10.30
CA GLN A 7 -19.34 -13.81 -10.89
C GLN A 7 -18.90 -14.91 -11.87
N PHE A 8 -17.86 -14.68 -12.69
CA PHE A 8 -17.27 -15.71 -13.56
C PHE A 8 -16.58 -16.84 -12.78
N ALA A 9 -16.00 -16.56 -11.61
CA ALA A 9 -15.38 -17.61 -10.78
C ALA A 9 -16.43 -18.54 -10.13
N LYS A 10 -17.61 -18.00 -9.79
CA LYS A 10 -18.72 -18.78 -9.23
C LYS A 10 -19.34 -19.72 -10.28
N LEU A 11 -19.40 -19.28 -11.54
CA LEU A 11 -19.84 -20.10 -12.68
C LEU A 11 -18.86 -21.22 -13.06
N ARG A 12 -17.58 -21.11 -12.64
CA ARG A 12 -16.51 -22.09 -12.94
C ARG A 12 -16.35 -23.19 -11.88
N GLY A 13 -17.24 -23.25 -10.88
CA GLY A 13 -17.21 -24.27 -9.82
C GLY A 13 -16.16 -24.05 -8.72
N ILE A 14 -15.53 -22.88 -8.67
CA ILE A 14 -14.55 -22.52 -7.63
C ILE A 14 -15.32 -21.88 -6.47
N SER A 15 -15.08 -22.32 -5.24
CA SER A 15 -15.66 -21.75 -4.01
C SER A 15 -15.10 -20.35 -3.74
N VAL A 16 -15.63 -19.36 -4.45
CA VAL A 16 -15.24 -17.94 -4.38
C VAL A 16 -15.25 -17.43 -2.94
N GLU A 17 -16.21 -17.89 -2.14
CA GLU A 17 -16.34 -17.52 -0.72
C GLU A 17 -15.17 -17.98 0.14
N LEU A 18 -14.58 -19.16 -0.12
CA LEU A 18 -13.42 -19.64 0.65
C LEU A 18 -12.19 -18.80 0.33
N PHE A 19 -11.88 -18.58 -0.95
CA PHE A 19 -10.72 -17.77 -1.34
C PHE A 19 -10.87 -16.30 -0.95
N TYR A 20 -12.07 -15.73 -1.07
CA TYR A 20 -12.35 -14.36 -0.64
C TYR A 20 -12.14 -14.21 0.86
N THR A 21 -12.72 -15.11 1.66
CA THR A 21 -12.54 -15.13 3.12
C THR A 21 -11.07 -15.32 3.50
N LEU A 22 -10.33 -16.18 2.78
CA LEU A 22 -8.92 -16.44 3.05
C LEU A 22 -8.04 -15.21 2.78
N ILE A 23 -8.29 -14.49 1.67
CA ILE A 23 -7.63 -13.22 1.36
C ILE A 23 -7.94 -12.18 2.43
N LEU A 24 -9.21 -12.11 2.87
CA LEU A 24 -9.65 -11.14 3.87
C LEU A 24 -9.01 -11.42 5.24
N ILE A 25 -8.90 -12.69 5.65
CA ILE A 25 -8.19 -13.11 6.87
C ILE A 25 -6.71 -12.77 6.78
N MET A 26 -6.05 -13.12 5.66
CA MET A 26 -4.63 -12.82 5.46
C MET A 26 -4.36 -11.32 5.53
N ALA A 27 -5.19 -10.50 4.87
CA ALA A 27 -5.11 -9.04 4.89
C ALA A 27 -5.37 -8.47 6.29
N ALA A 28 -6.41 -8.94 6.99
CA ALA A 28 -6.73 -8.49 8.34
C ALA A 28 -5.58 -8.78 9.32
N LEU A 29 -5.01 -9.99 9.27
CA LEU A 29 -3.86 -10.37 10.09
C LEU A 29 -2.64 -9.48 9.81
N THR A 30 -2.34 -9.20 8.53
CA THR A 30 -1.23 -8.31 8.17
C THR A 30 -1.44 -6.89 8.66
N VAL A 31 -2.65 -6.34 8.49
CA VAL A 31 -2.98 -4.97 8.94
C VAL A 31 -2.89 -4.87 10.47
N VAL A 32 -3.47 -5.81 11.22
CA VAL A 32 -3.42 -5.80 12.69
C VAL A 32 -1.98 -5.92 13.20
N ALA A 33 -1.17 -6.78 12.60
CA ALA A 33 0.25 -6.90 12.94
C ALA A 33 1.01 -5.60 12.66
N ALA A 34 0.78 -4.96 11.49
CA ALA A 34 1.42 -3.71 11.11
C ALA A 34 1.04 -2.54 12.05
N ILE A 35 -0.23 -2.46 12.46
CA ILE A 35 -0.72 -1.42 13.38
C ILE A 35 0.03 -1.48 14.72
N LYS A 36 0.34 -2.68 15.24
CA LYS A 36 1.06 -2.82 16.51
C LYS A 36 2.51 -2.35 16.44
N VAL A 37 3.17 -2.51 15.30
CA VAL A 37 4.58 -2.13 15.13
C VAL A 37 4.72 -0.64 14.89
N VAL A 38 3.83 -0.05 14.08
CA VAL A 38 4.05 1.25 13.47
C VAL A 38 3.00 2.30 13.87
N GLY A 39 1.80 1.87 14.26
CA GLY A 39 0.66 2.74 14.56
C GLY A 39 -0.33 2.87 13.40
N LEU A 40 -1.61 3.08 13.75
CA LEU A 40 -2.74 3.04 12.81
C LEU A 40 -2.63 4.04 11.66
N ILE A 41 -2.23 5.28 11.95
CA ILE A 41 -2.20 6.37 10.96
C ILE A 41 -1.17 6.09 9.86
N LEU A 42 0.02 5.62 10.24
CA LEU A 42 1.09 5.34 9.27
C LEU A 42 0.74 4.12 8.39
N VAL A 43 0.02 3.13 8.93
CA VAL A 43 -0.48 1.99 8.13
C VAL A 43 -1.44 2.47 7.04
N ILE A 44 -2.41 3.32 7.37
CA ILE A 44 -3.36 3.85 6.37
C ILE A 44 -2.62 4.65 5.30
N ALA A 45 -1.64 5.48 5.69
CA ALA A 45 -0.83 6.25 4.75
C ALA A 45 -0.01 5.37 3.81
N LEU A 46 0.70 4.36 4.35
CA LEU A 46 1.52 3.44 3.55
C LEU A 46 0.69 2.50 2.67
N LEU A 47 -0.55 2.19 3.03
CA LEU A 47 -1.44 1.40 2.18
C LEU A 47 -2.11 2.23 1.09
N THR A 48 -2.29 3.54 1.28
CA THR A 48 -3.04 4.41 0.36
C THR A 48 -2.15 5.18 -0.62
N ILE A 49 -1.01 5.71 -0.15
CA ILE A 49 -0.17 6.62 -0.94
C ILE A 49 0.61 5.91 -2.07
N PRO A 50 1.41 4.85 -1.79
CA PRO A 50 2.19 4.21 -2.84
C PRO A 50 1.32 3.39 -3.80
N THR A 51 0.16 2.90 -3.35
CA THR A 51 -0.84 2.25 -4.22
C THR A 51 -1.45 3.26 -5.17
N TYR A 52 -1.87 4.43 -4.69
CA TYR A 52 -2.37 5.51 -5.55
C TYR A 52 -1.32 6.00 -6.56
N LEU A 53 -0.05 6.11 -6.14
CA LEU A 53 1.05 6.44 -7.06
C LEU A 53 1.25 5.36 -8.11
N ALA A 54 1.25 4.08 -7.71
CA ALA A 54 1.43 2.96 -8.62
C ALA A 54 0.28 2.84 -9.62
N GLU A 55 -0.96 3.08 -9.18
CA GLU A 55 -2.15 3.13 -10.03
C GLU A 55 -2.01 4.20 -11.11
N SER A 56 -1.54 5.40 -10.73
CA SER A 56 -1.31 6.48 -11.68
C SER A 56 -0.26 6.09 -12.75
N PHE A 57 0.69 5.21 -12.44
CA PHE A 57 1.76 4.77 -13.35
C PHE A 57 1.44 3.52 -14.16
N CYS A 58 0.58 2.61 -13.70
CA CYS A 58 0.38 1.31 -14.33
C CYS A 58 -1.08 0.81 -14.18
N ASN A 59 -1.72 0.48 -15.31
CA ASN A 59 -3.05 -0.14 -15.38
C ASN A 59 -3.05 -1.67 -15.21
N LYS A 60 -1.88 -2.31 -14.99
CA LYS A 60 -1.77 -3.77 -14.80
C LYS A 60 -1.55 -4.11 -13.33
N LEU A 61 -2.42 -4.97 -12.78
CA LEU A 61 -2.43 -5.34 -11.36
C LEU A 61 -1.08 -5.90 -10.86
N SER A 62 -0.44 -6.81 -11.61
CA SER A 62 0.89 -7.34 -11.24
C SER A 62 1.96 -6.23 -11.18
N SER A 63 1.97 -5.33 -12.16
CA SER A 63 2.93 -4.22 -12.16
C SER A 63 2.64 -3.24 -11.03
N MET A 64 1.37 -2.97 -10.72
CA MET A 64 0.95 -2.09 -9.63
C MET A 64 1.38 -2.63 -8.25
N MET A 65 1.28 -3.94 -8.01
CA MET A 65 1.75 -4.56 -6.76
C MET A 65 3.26 -4.40 -6.58
N ILE A 66 4.04 -4.63 -7.64
CA ILE A 66 5.51 -4.53 -7.58
C ILE A 66 5.94 -3.07 -7.42
N LEU A 67 5.35 -2.16 -8.21
CA LEU A 67 5.69 -0.75 -8.18
C LEU A 67 5.33 -0.11 -6.82
N SER A 68 4.13 -0.39 -6.30
CA SER A 68 3.71 0.14 -4.99
C SER A 68 4.60 -0.36 -3.86
N SER A 69 5.01 -1.62 -3.87
CA SER A 69 5.93 -2.17 -2.87
C SER A 69 7.30 -1.48 -2.92
N PHE A 70 7.87 -1.28 -4.11
CA PHE A 70 9.14 -0.54 -4.28
C PHE A 70 9.04 0.91 -3.83
N LEU A 71 7.95 1.60 -4.17
CA LEU A 71 7.72 2.98 -3.73
C LEU A 71 7.56 3.05 -2.20
N ALA A 72 6.84 2.12 -1.59
CA ALA A 72 6.67 2.06 -0.14
C ALA A 72 8.01 1.86 0.58
N ILE A 73 8.88 0.99 0.06
CA ILE A 73 10.24 0.80 0.58
C ILE A 73 11.06 2.09 0.46
N GLY A 74 11.00 2.76 -0.70
CA GLY A 74 11.67 4.04 -0.89
C GLY A 74 11.20 5.13 0.08
N PHE A 75 9.89 5.24 0.33
CA PHE A 75 9.31 6.22 1.25
C PHE A 75 9.61 5.93 2.71
N THR A 76 9.62 4.65 3.11
CA THR A 76 9.98 4.26 4.48
C THR A 76 11.45 4.51 4.77
N LEU A 77 12.36 4.17 3.84
CA LEU A 77 13.79 4.44 3.98
C LEU A 77 14.09 5.95 4.05
N SER A 78 13.54 6.73 3.12
CA SER A 78 13.74 8.19 3.11
C SER A 78 13.11 8.87 4.33
N GLY A 79 11.90 8.46 4.73
CA GLY A 79 11.24 8.93 5.94
C GLY A 79 12.02 8.61 7.22
N LEU A 80 12.64 7.42 7.29
CA LEU A 80 13.47 7.02 8.43
C LEU A 80 14.74 7.87 8.54
N VAL A 81 15.42 8.14 7.41
CA VAL A 81 16.61 9.00 7.38
C VAL A 81 16.26 10.42 7.85
N VAL A 82 15.13 10.97 7.41
CA VAL A 82 14.66 12.30 7.84
C VAL A 82 14.27 12.30 9.33
N SER A 83 13.63 11.23 9.83
CA SER A 83 13.34 11.06 11.26
C SER A 83 14.62 11.10 12.11
N TYR A 84 15.68 10.45 11.63
CA TYR A 84 16.96 10.38 12.33
C TYR A 84 17.65 11.76 12.42
N VAL A 85 17.55 12.57 11.37
CA VAL A 85 18.13 13.93 11.35
C VAL A 85 17.33 14.90 12.22
N TYR A 86 16.00 14.82 12.20
CA TYR A 86 15.13 15.79 12.88
C TYR A 86 14.65 15.37 14.27
N ASN A 87 14.96 14.16 14.76
CA ASN A 87 14.49 13.64 16.07
C ASN A 87 12.94 13.70 16.25
N ILE A 88 12.19 13.68 15.15
CA ILE A 88 10.71 13.68 15.15
C ILE A 88 10.20 12.24 15.13
N SER A 89 9.03 11.99 15.73
CA SER A 89 8.30 10.73 15.65
C SER A 89 8.37 10.13 14.24
N SER A 90 8.85 8.89 14.16
CA SER A 90 9.08 8.17 12.90
C SER A 90 7.80 8.04 12.07
N GLY A 91 6.63 7.98 12.72
CA GLY A 91 5.33 8.01 12.05
C GLY A 91 5.08 9.30 11.28
N ALA A 92 5.27 10.45 11.94
CA ALA A 92 4.98 11.76 11.36
C ALA A 92 5.95 12.12 10.22
N SER A 93 7.22 11.76 10.36
CA SER A 93 8.26 12.00 9.35
C SER A 93 8.06 11.15 8.09
N ILE A 94 7.71 9.86 8.23
CA ILE A 94 7.39 9.01 7.07
C ILE A 94 6.15 9.54 6.33
N ILE A 95 5.11 9.96 7.05
CA ILE A 95 3.91 10.56 6.44
C ILE A 95 4.28 11.84 5.69
N MET A 96 5.08 12.72 6.29
CA MET A 96 5.51 13.97 5.66
C MET A 96 6.27 13.71 4.36
N VAL A 97 7.20 12.76 4.36
CA VAL A 97 7.96 12.36 3.16
C VAL A 97 7.05 11.72 2.11
N ALA A 98 6.12 10.87 2.51
CA ALA A 98 5.16 10.25 1.59
C ALA A 98 4.20 11.28 0.94
N ILE A 99 3.77 12.31 1.67
CA ILE A 99 2.93 13.39 1.11
C ILE A 99 3.75 14.25 0.13
N VAL A 100 4.98 14.61 0.50
CA VAL A 100 5.87 15.41 -0.36
C VAL A 100 6.18 14.66 -1.65
N SER A 101 6.48 13.36 -1.57
CA SER A 101 6.74 12.54 -2.75
C SER A 101 5.49 12.36 -3.63
N LEU A 102 4.30 12.20 -3.03
CA LEU A 102 3.04 12.16 -3.75
C LEU A 102 2.83 13.46 -4.54
N ILE A 103 2.98 14.60 -3.88
CA ILE A 103 2.83 15.92 -4.50
C ILE A 103 3.86 16.12 -5.62
N ALA A 104 5.12 15.76 -5.39
CA ALA A 104 6.19 15.87 -6.39
C ALA A 104 5.87 15.03 -7.63
N VAL A 105 5.45 13.78 -7.46
CA VAL A 105 5.08 12.89 -8.55
C VAL A 105 3.84 13.40 -9.30
N LYS A 106 2.85 13.92 -8.58
CA LYS A 106 1.64 14.51 -9.19
C LYS A 106 1.95 15.76 -10.00
N ILE A 107 2.93 16.56 -9.59
CA ILE A 107 3.40 17.74 -10.34
C ILE A 107 4.21 17.33 -11.57
N PHE A 108 5.08 16.32 -11.44
CA PHE A 108 5.95 15.85 -12.54
C PHE A 108 5.16 15.17 -13.67
N LYS A 109 3.96 14.67 -13.39
CA LYS A 109 3.11 13.98 -14.35
C LYS A 109 1.97 14.84 -14.92
N LYS A 110 2.06 16.17 -14.77
CA LYS A 110 1.17 17.14 -15.43
C LYS A 110 1.64 17.44 -16.84
#